data_AF-A0A7F8RCT5-F1
#
_entry.id   AF-A0A7F8RCT5-F1
#
_cell.length_a   1.000
_cell.length_b   1.000
_cell.length_c   1.000
_cell.angle_alpha   90.00
_cell.angle_beta   90.00
_cell.angle_gamma   90.00
#
_symmetry.space_group_name_H-M   'P 1'
#
loop_
_entity.id
_entity.type
_entity.pdbx_description
1 polymer ?
#
loop_
_entity_poly.entity_id
_entity_poly.type
_entity_poly.pdbx_seq_one_letter_code
_entity_poly.pdbx_strand_id
1 'polypeptide(L)'
;MAAERGGSNAHLVSMATLPVLFLARLEIATLNRADSDLEACRTQISRDIIALLLKSLTSAGHLSPQVERRMGAVFKQQFLLLEKEIQEEYDRKMVALTAECDLETRKKMENQYQREMVAMEEAEELLKRVSERSAAECSSLLRTLHGLEQVHLRRSLALQQEEDFAKAHRQLAIFQRNELHNIFFTQIKSAIFQGELKPEAAKMLLQDYADIQEKLEELMDFFQASKRYHLSKRFGHREYLVQNMQSSETRVQGLLSAADAQLTLFIQKHESHTIACTLESDKYGVNTRLQKPRDALRVVLSSTLQFPAHFFVRAELLRERVQQLEAQEARFAESLVSLQFQKAARMATTLWAYTALLSIQDLLLEELSESETLTKLACEQILGSHSPVTFMDYPR
;
A
#
# COMPACT_ATOMS: atom_id res chain seq x y z
N MET A 1 22.05 39.16 19.98
CA MET A 1 22.12 37.74 20.42
C MET A 1 20.76 37.02 20.44
N ALA A 2 19.84 37.34 19.50
CA ALA A 2 18.54 36.67 19.41
C ALA A 2 18.25 36.07 18.01
N ALA A 3 19.22 36.06 17.10
CA ALA A 3 19.03 35.65 15.70
C ALA A 3 19.50 34.22 15.38
N GLU A 4 20.28 33.57 16.25
CA GLU A 4 20.90 32.26 15.93
C GLU A 4 20.04 31.03 16.27
N ARG A 5 18.86 31.19 16.90
CA ARG A 5 17.98 30.05 17.25
C ARG A 5 16.95 29.68 16.17
N GLY A 6 16.87 30.43 15.07
CA GLY A 6 15.88 30.19 14.01
C GLY A 6 16.25 29.07 13.03
N GLY A 7 17.55 28.84 12.79
CA GLY A 7 18.02 27.90 11.75
C GLY A 7 17.82 26.42 12.08
N SER A 8 17.75 26.05 13.36
CA SER A 8 17.63 24.65 13.78
C SER A 8 16.21 24.09 13.62
N ASN A 9 15.17 24.93 13.64
CA ASN A 9 13.77 24.48 13.58
C ASN A 9 13.32 24.12 12.15
N ALA A 10 13.84 24.80 11.11
CA ALA A 10 13.49 24.50 9.72
C ALA A 10 14.04 23.14 9.26
N HIS A 11 15.24 22.77 9.71
CA HIS A 11 15.83 21.44 9.47
C HIS A 11 15.07 20.31 10.17
N LEU A 12 14.56 20.55 11.39
CA LEU A 12 13.78 19.58 12.16
C LEU A 12 12.38 19.32 11.58
N VAL A 13 11.70 20.36 11.10
CA VAL A 13 10.35 20.23 10.48
C VAL A 13 10.40 19.52 9.12
N SER A 14 11.49 19.70 8.35
CA SER A 14 11.69 19.02 7.07
C SER A 14 12.11 17.54 7.23
N MET A 15 12.96 17.21 8.20
CA MET A 15 13.34 15.80 8.48
C MET A 15 12.15 14.98 9.02
N ALA A 16 11.19 15.61 9.70
CA ALA A 16 10.02 14.94 10.27
C ALA A 16 8.98 14.49 9.24
N THR A 17 8.87 15.16 8.09
CA THR A 17 7.82 14.89 7.07
C THR A 17 8.24 13.87 6.02
N LEU A 18 9.55 13.64 5.85
CA LEU A 18 10.11 12.75 4.83
C LEU A 18 9.73 11.25 5.00
N PRO A 19 9.68 10.68 6.22
CA PRO A 19 9.30 9.27 6.40
C PRO A 19 7.79 9.03 6.23
N VAL A 20 6.95 10.01 6.54
CA VAL A 20 5.48 9.92 6.45
C VAL A 20 5.05 9.83 4.97
N LEU A 21 5.64 10.65 4.10
CA LEU A 21 5.37 10.59 2.65
C LEU A 21 5.84 9.28 2.00
N PHE A 22 6.92 8.68 2.51
CA PHE A 22 7.37 7.36 2.05
C PHE A 22 6.39 6.24 2.45
N LEU A 23 5.86 6.30 3.68
CA LEU A 23 4.83 5.37 4.14
C LEU A 23 3.57 5.44 3.27
N ALA A 24 3.14 6.65 2.89
CA ALA A 24 1.99 6.85 2.01
C ALA A 24 2.20 6.23 0.62
N ARG A 25 3.39 6.35 0.02
CA ARG A 25 3.70 5.69 -1.26
C ARG A 25 3.68 4.16 -1.15
N LEU A 26 4.22 3.62 -0.07
CA LEU A 26 4.18 2.17 0.19
C LEU A 26 2.73 1.68 0.36
N GLU A 27 1.88 2.48 1.00
CA GLU A 27 0.44 2.20 1.15
C GLU A 27 -0.27 2.10 -0.18
N ILE A 28 -0.12 3.11 -1.03
CA ILE A 28 -0.74 3.15 -2.35
C ILE A 28 -0.29 1.95 -3.20
N ALA A 29 1.01 1.67 -3.28
CA ALA A 29 1.53 0.54 -4.05
C ALA A 29 1.01 -0.81 -3.53
N THR A 30 0.93 -1.00 -2.21
CA THR A 30 0.41 -2.24 -1.59
C THR A 30 -1.09 -2.40 -1.85
N LEU A 31 -1.85 -1.30 -1.75
CA LEU A 31 -3.28 -1.27 -2.03
C LEU A 31 -3.59 -1.60 -3.48
N ASN A 32 -2.84 -1.00 -4.41
CA ASN A 32 -2.99 -1.18 -5.86
C ASN A 32 -2.74 -2.64 -6.25
N ARG A 33 -1.64 -3.24 -5.80
CA ARG A 33 -1.34 -4.65 -6.09
C ARG A 33 -2.47 -5.58 -5.62
N ALA A 34 -2.96 -5.34 -4.40
CA ALA A 34 -4.05 -6.11 -3.85
C ALA A 34 -5.42 -5.82 -4.50
N ASP A 35 -5.63 -4.64 -5.11
CA ASP A 35 -6.81 -4.37 -5.96
C ASP A 35 -6.72 -5.17 -7.26
N SER A 36 -5.54 -5.25 -7.89
CA SER A 36 -5.33 -6.05 -9.11
C SER A 36 -5.58 -7.54 -8.87
N ASP A 37 -5.05 -8.10 -7.78
CA ASP A 37 -5.27 -9.51 -7.42
C ASP A 37 -6.75 -9.81 -7.17
N LEU A 38 -7.47 -8.88 -6.52
CA LEU A 38 -8.90 -9.00 -6.26
C LEU A 38 -9.71 -8.94 -7.55
N GLU A 39 -9.32 -8.10 -8.51
CA GLU A 39 -9.99 -8.02 -9.81
C GLU A 39 -9.76 -9.27 -10.67
N ALA A 40 -8.55 -9.82 -10.65
CA ALA A 40 -8.25 -11.09 -11.30
C ALA A 40 -9.11 -12.22 -10.73
N CYS A 41 -9.27 -12.25 -9.40
CA CYS A 41 -10.16 -13.18 -8.71
C CYS A 41 -11.64 -12.99 -9.11
N ARG A 42 -12.16 -11.75 -9.11
CA ARG A 42 -13.53 -11.43 -9.54
C ARG A 42 -13.80 -11.92 -10.96
N THR A 43 -12.87 -11.65 -11.87
CA THR A 43 -12.96 -12.08 -13.28
C THR A 43 -13.02 -13.60 -13.39
N GLN A 44 -12.15 -14.31 -12.66
CA GLN A 44 -12.12 -15.77 -12.68
C GLN A 44 -13.43 -16.35 -12.14
N ILE A 45 -13.91 -15.88 -10.99
CA ILE A 45 -15.17 -16.33 -10.40
C ILE A 45 -16.33 -16.08 -11.37
N SER A 46 -16.37 -14.93 -12.04
CA SER A 46 -17.42 -14.61 -13.02
C SER A 46 -17.43 -15.57 -14.20
N ARG A 47 -16.26 -15.98 -14.69
CA ARG A 47 -16.14 -17.01 -15.75
C ARG A 47 -16.61 -18.38 -15.28
N ASP A 48 -16.26 -18.74 -14.05
CA ASP A 48 -16.65 -20.01 -13.44
C ASP A 48 -18.17 -20.07 -13.20
N ILE A 49 -18.78 -18.97 -12.76
CA ILE A 49 -20.24 -18.82 -12.66
C ILE A 49 -20.90 -19.05 -14.02
N ILE A 50 -20.40 -18.42 -15.09
CA ILE A 50 -20.94 -18.62 -16.45
C ILE A 50 -20.86 -20.09 -16.85
N ALA A 51 -19.72 -20.75 -16.60
CA ALA A 51 -19.55 -22.17 -16.90
C ALA A 51 -20.50 -23.07 -16.09
N LEU A 52 -20.72 -22.77 -14.80
CA LEU A 52 -21.64 -23.50 -13.94
C LEU A 52 -23.10 -23.32 -14.37
N LEU A 53 -23.49 -22.10 -14.73
CA LEU A 53 -24.83 -21.81 -15.21
C LEU A 53 -25.15 -22.55 -16.52
N LEU A 54 -24.18 -22.64 -17.44
CA LEU A 54 -24.34 -23.44 -18.67
C LEU A 54 -24.52 -24.94 -18.37
N LYS A 55 -23.77 -25.48 -17.42
CA LYS A 55 -23.94 -26.87 -16.96
C LYS A 55 -25.31 -27.10 -16.35
N SER A 56 -25.78 -26.17 -15.51
CA SER A 56 -27.11 -26.22 -14.88
C SER A 56 -28.24 -26.24 -15.91
N LEU A 57 -28.14 -25.44 -16.97
CA LEU A 57 -29.10 -25.49 -18.08
C LEU A 57 -29.10 -26.84 -18.81
N THR A 58 -27.94 -27.46 -18.91
CA THR A 58 -27.80 -28.76 -19.57
C THR A 58 -28.37 -29.88 -18.72
N SER A 59 -28.11 -29.89 -17.41
CA SER A 59 -28.71 -30.86 -16.47
C SER A 59 -30.22 -30.70 -16.36
N ALA A 60 -30.74 -29.47 -16.46
CA ALA A 60 -32.18 -29.20 -16.49
C ALA A 60 -32.84 -29.51 -17.86
N GLY A 61 -32.08 -29.96 -18.86
CA GLY A 61 -32.60 -30.29 -20.19
C GLY A 61 -33.03 -29.07 -21.03
N HIS A 62 -32.66 -27.86 -20.61
CA HIS A 62 -32.93 -26.62 -21.35
C HIS A 62 -31.91 -26.34 -22.45
N LEU A 63 -30.75 -27.00 -22.40
CA LEU A 63 -29.66 -26.90 -23.37
C LEU A 63 -29.16 -28.30 -23.72
N SER A 64 -28.83 -28.55 -24.98
CA SER A 64 -28.21 -29.84 -25.35
C SER A 64 -26.73 -29.87 -24.95
N PRO A 65 -26.16 -31.03 -24.56
CA PRO A 65 -24.74 -31.15 -24.23
C PRO A 65 -23.77 -30.80 -25.37
N GLN A 66 -24.24 -30.84 -26.62
CA GLN A 66 -23.45 -30.41 -27.78
C GLN A 66 -23.40 -28.88 -27.88
N VAL A 67 -24.54 -28.23 -27.64
CA VAL A 67 -24.66 -26.76 -27.62
C VAL A 67 -23.87 -26.20 -26.44
N GLU A 68 -23.95 -26.79 -25.25
CA GLU A 68 -23.18 -26.41 -24.06
C GLU A 68 -21.68 -26.38 -24.36
N ARG A 69 -21.12 -27.47 -24.91
CA ARG A 69 -19.70 -27.57 -25.25
C ARG A 69 -19.27 -26.52 -26.26
N ARG A 70 -20.10 -26.27 -27.28
CA ARG A 70 -19.82 -25.24 -28.29
C ARG A 70 -19.86 -23.84 -27.68
N MET A 71 -20.87 -23.53 -26.86
CA MET A 71 -20.96 -22.24 -26.16
C MET A 71 -19.76 -22.05 -25.22
N GLY A 72 -19.37 -23.07 -24.46
CA GLY A 72 -18.18 -23.04 -23.61
C GLY A 72 -16.90 -22.75 -24.39
N ALA A 73 -16.74 -23.34 -25.58
CA ALA A 73 -15.60 -23.04 -26.46
C ALA A 73 -15.61 -21.59 -26.97
N VAL A 74 -16.77 -21.09 -27.37
CA VAL A 74 -16.93 -19.69 -27.80
C VAL A 74 -16.62 -18.73 -26.65
N PHE A 75 -17.15 -18.98 -25.44
CA PHE A 75 -16.84 -18.19 -24.26
C PHE A 75 -15.34 -18.17 -23.97
N LYS A 76 -14.68 -19.33 -23.97
CA LYS A 76 -13.24 -19.42 -23.74
C LYS A 76 -12.45 -18.60 -24.76
N GLN A 77 -12.84 -18.62 -26.03
CA GLN A 77 -12.20 -17.83 -27.07
C GLN A 77 -12.44 -16.32 -26.87
N GLN A 78 -13.68 -15.92 -26.58
CA GLN A 78 -14.04 -14.52 -26.35
C GLN A 78 -13.34 -13.94 -25.11
N PHE A 79 -13.25 -14.70 -24.02
CA PHE A 79 -12.51 -14.27 -22.83
C PHE A 79 -11.02 -14.11 -23.09
N LEU A 80 -10.42 -14.96 -23.93
CA LEU A 80 -9.02 -14.83 -24.31
C LEU A 80 -8.77 -13.61 -25.23
N LEU A 81 -9.73 -13.28 -26.09
CA LEU A 81 -9.67 -12.03 -26.88
C LEU A 81 -9.81 -10.81 -25.97
N LEU A 82 -10.75 -10.84 -25.01
CA LEU A 82 -10.92 -9.77 -24.02
C LEU A 82 -9.65 -9.57 -23.18
N GLU A 83 -8.99 -10.63 -22.74
CA GLU A 83 -7.71 -10.53 -22.01
C GLU A 83 -6.64 -9.80 -22.83
N LYS A 84 -6.55 -10.10 -24.13
CA LYS A 84 -5.62 -9.43 -25.03
C LYS A 84 -5.99 -7.96 -25.22
N GLU A 85 -7.27 -7.66 -25.45
CA GLU A 85 -7.76 -6.29 -25.60
C GLU A 85 -7.48 -5.45 -24.34
N ILE A 86 -7.71 -6.02 -23.15
CA ILE A 86 -7.39 -5.37 -21.87
C ILE A 86 -5.88 -5.14 -21.75
N GLN A 87 -5.05 -6.11 -22.12
CA GLN A 87 -3.60 -5.95 -22.07
C GLN A 87 -3.12 -4.87 -23.04
N GLU A 88 -3.64 -4.84 -24.26
CA GLU A 88 -3.29 -3.83 -25.26
C GLU A 88 -3.77 -2.43 -24.84
N GLU A 89 -4.97 -2.31 -24.27
CA GLU A 89 -5.48 -1.06 -23.71
C GLU A 89 -4.65 -0.62 -22.50
N TYR A 90 -4.25 -1.55 -21.63
CA TYR A 90 -3.34 -1.29 -20.54
C TYR A 90 -2.01 -0.73 -21.04
N ASP A 91 -1.35 -1.42 -21.97
CA ASP A 91 -0.05 -1.00 -22.52
C ASP A 91 -0.15 0.39 -23.16
N ARG A 92 -1.22 0.65 -23.93
CA ARG A 92 -1.48 1.96 -24.53
C ARG A 92 -1.67 3.05 -23.47
N LYS A 93 -2.48 2.80 -22.43
CA LYS A 93 -2.70 3.76 -21.34
C LYS A 93 -1.44 4.02 -20.52
N MET A 94 -0.67 2.98 -20.22
CA MET A 94 0.57 3.11 -19.46
C MET A 94 1.58 3.97 -20.19
N VAL A 95 1.78 3.74 -21.49
CA VAL A 95 2.71 4.56 -22.30
C VAL A 95 2.26 6.02 -22.34
N ALA A 96 0.98 6.28 -22.55
CA ALA A 96 0.45 7.65 -22.58
C ALA A 96 0.61 8.36 -21.23
N LEU A 97 0.25 7.69 -20.13
CA LEU A 97 0.40 8.24 -18.79
C LEU A 97 1.85 8.46 -18.39
N THR A 98 2.76 7.54 -18.71
CA THR A 98 4.19 7.73 -18.46
C THR A 98 4.70 8.97 -19.19
N ALA A 99 4.36 9.17 -20.46
CA ALA A 99 4.77 10.34 -21.23
C ALA A 99 4.21 11.66 -20.65
N GLU A 100 2.94 11.66 -20.21
CA GLU A 100 2.30 12.81 -19.57
C GLU A 100 2.96 13.13 -18.22
N CYS A 101 3.18 12.11 -17.40
CA CYS A 101 3.85 12.20 -16.11
C CYS A 101 5.29 12.74 -16.24
N ASP A 102 6.03 12.30 -17.25
CA ASP A 102 7.38 12.76 -17.53
C ASP A 102 7.40 14.21 -18.02
N LEU A 103 6.41 14.59 -18.84
CA LEU A 103 6.26 15.98 -19.29
C LEU A 103 5.92 16.90 -18.11
N GLU A 104 4.99 16.50 -17.26
CA GLU A 104 4.58 17.28 -16.09
C GLU A 104 5.72 17.39 -15.08
N THR A 105 6.46 16.30 -14.85
CA THR A 105 7.66 16.30 -14.01
C THR A 105 8.69 17.29 -14.52
N ARG A 106 8.98 17.25 -15.83
CA ARG A 106 9.91 18.21 -16.46
C ARG A 106 9.45 19.65 -16.29
N LYS A 107 8.18 19.95 -16.57
CA LYS A 107 7.62 21.30 -16.42
C LYS A 107 7.72 21.81 -14.98
N LYS A 108 7.30 21.02 -13.99
CA LYS A 108 7.36 21.45 -12.58
C LYS A 108 8.79 21.60 -12.08
N MET A 109 9.70 20.71 -12.47
CA MET A 109 11.12 20.81 -12.12
C MET A 109 11.76 22.06 -12.74
N GLU A 110 11.51 22.34 -14.02
CA GLU A 110 12.01 23.54 -14.69
C GLU A 110 11.49 24.83 -14.03
N ASN A 111 10.19 24.90 -13.75
CA ASN A 111 9.60 26.03 -13.02
C ASN A 111 10.23 26.22 -11.63
N GLN A 112 10.56 25.13 -10.93
CA GLN A 112 11.25 25.18 -9.65
C GLN A 112 12.67 25.72 -9.81
N TYR A 113 13.44 25.23 -10.78
CA TYR A 113 14.78 25.75 -11.06
C TYR A 113 14.78 27.24 -11.40
N GLN A 114 13.82 27.70 -12.20
CA GLN A 114 13.69 29.13 -12.53
C GLN A 114 13.40 29.99 -11.29
N ARG A 115 12.52 29.52 -10.38
CA ARG A 115 12.26 30.20 -9.11
C ARG A 115 13.51 30.26 -8.22
N GLU A 116 14.26 29.17 -8.15
CA GLU A 116 15.50 29.10 -7.37
C GLU A 116 16.58 30.04 -7.90
N MET A 117 16.68 30.18 -9.23
CA MET A 117 17.60 31.13 -9.86
C MET A 117 17.25 32.58 -9.50
N VAL A 118 15.97 32.96 -9.64
CA VAL A 118 15.50 34.31 -9.26
C VAL A 118 15.74 34.57 -7.77
N ALA A 119 15.43 33.61 -6.90
CA ALA A 119 15.66 33.75 -5.46
C ALA A 119 17.15 33.87 -5.11
N MET A 120 18.04 33.18 -5.84
CA MET A 120 19.49 33.30 -5.66
C MET A 120 20.00 34.68 -6.11
N GLU A 121 19.53 35.19 -7.25
CA GLU A 121 19.89 36.52 -7.74
C GLU A 121 19.44 37.62 -6.77
N GLU A 122 18.19 37.55 -6.28
CA GLU A 122 17.66 38.47 -5.26
C GLU A 122 18.45 38.40 -3.96
N ALA A 123 18.81 37.19 -3.50
CA ALA A 123 19.62 37.01 -2.31
C ALA A 123 21.03 37.57 -2.50
N GLU A 124 21.66 37.36 -3.65
CA GLU A 124 23.00 37.89 -3.95
C GLU A 124 23.00 39.43 -3.89
N GLU A 125 22.00 40.09 -4.46
CA GLU A 125 21.85 41.55 -4.39
C GLU A 125 21.72 42.08 -2.96
N LEU A 126 20.94 41.40 -2.11
CA LEU A 126 20.76 41.77 -0.71
C LEU A 126 22.04 41.55 0.12
N LEU A 127 22.81 40.51 -0.21
CA LEU A 127 24.02 40.12 0.52
C LEU A 127 25.23 41.02 0.25
N LYS A 128 25.23 41.81 -0.83
CA LYS A 128 26.32 42.78 -1.15
C LYS A 128 26.64 43.76 -0.03
N ARG A 129 25.71 44.02 0.88
CA ARG A 129 25.86 45.00 1.98
C ARG A 129 26.20 44.37 3.33
N VAL A 130 26.33 43.05 3.41
CA VAL A 130 26.51 42.30 4.65
C VAL A 130 27.92 41.71 4.72
N SER A 131 28.38 41.29 5.90
CA SER A 131 29.73 40.72 6.05
C SER A 131 29.85 39.41 5.26
N GLU A 132 31.04 39.15 4.68
CA GLU A 132 31.32 37.95 3.88
C GLU A 132 30.91 36.65 4.58
N ARG A 133 31.15 36.58 5.90
CA ARG A 133 30.78 35.43 6.73
C ARG A 133 29.27 35.19 6.75
N SER A 134 28.49 36.24 6.98
CA SER A 134 27.03 36.16 7.02
C SER A 134 26.42 35.92 5.63
N ALA A 135 27.03 36.46 4.57
CA ALA A 135 26.63 36.20 3.19
C ALA A 135 26.86 34.73 2.79
N ALA A 136 27.99 34.16 3.19
CA ALA A 136 28.30 32.75 2.95
C ALA A 136 27.33 31.81 3.70
N GLU A 137 27.03 32.11 4.97
CA GLU A 137 26.06 31.34 5.77
C GLU A 137 24.64 31.41 5.18
N CYS A 138 24.18 32.60 4.78
CA CYS A 138 22.86 32.78 4.16
C CYS A 138 22.74 32.04 2.83
N SER A 139 23.77 32.12 1.98
CA SER A 139 23.83 31.40 0.70
C SER A 139 23.83 29.87 0.88
N SER A 140 24.51 29.38 1.94
CA SER A 140 24.52 27.96 2.31
C SER A 140 23.13 27.47 2.73
N LEU A 141 22.43 28.25 3.55
CA LEU A 141 21.07 27.92 4.01
C LEU A 141 20.08 27.93 2.83
N LEU A 142 20.17 28.91 1.93
CA LEU A 142 19.31 29.00 0.76
C LEU A 142 19.50 27.80 -0.19
N ARG A 143 20.77 27.40 -0.46
CA ARG A 143 21.08 26.18 -1.22
C ARG A 143 20.49 24.92 -0.57
N THR A 144 20.56 24.85 0.75
CA THR A 144 20.03 23.71 1.51
C THR A 144 18.50 23.67 1.44
N LEU A 145 17.83 24.82 1.55
CA LEU A 145 16.38 24.96 1.39
C LEU A 145 15.93 24.50 0.00
N HIS A 146 16.55 25.01 -1.06
CA HIS A 146 16.27 24.60 -2.44
C HIS A 146 16.43 23.08 -2.62
N GLY A 147 17.49 22.50 -2.07
CA GLY A 147 17.70 21.05 -2.08
C GLY A 147 16.54 20.28 -1.43
N LEU A 148 16.00 20.76 -0.30
CA LEU A 148 14.85 20.16 0.38
C LEU A 148 13.56 20.32 -0.43
N GLU A 149 13.33 21.50 -1.02
CA GLU A 149 12.16 21.78 -1.87
C GLU A 149 12.13 20.89 -3.12
N GLN A 150 13.28 20.70 -3.79
CA GLN A 150 13.40 19.78 -4.92
C GLN A 150 13.08 18.33 -4.53
N VAL A 151 13.58 17.88 -3.37
CA VAL A 151 13.30 16.53 -2.86
C VAL A 151 11.80 16.38 -2.56
N HIS A 152 11.17 17.38 -1.95
CA HIS A 152 9.74 17.38 -1.68
C HIS A 152 8.92 17.36 -2.98
N LEU A 153 9.26 18.22 -3.94
CA LEU A 153 8.59 18.28 -5.24
C LEU A 153 8.66 16.95 -5.99
N ARG A 154 9.85 16.34 -6.08
CA ARG A 154 10.03 15.02 -6.72
C ARG A 154 9.16 13.93 -6.07
N ARG A 155 9.01 13.96 -4.74
CA ARG A 155 8.18 12.98 -4.01
C ARG A 155 6.69 13.20 -4.23
N SER A 156 6.24 14.46 -4.19
CA SER A 156 4.85 14.82 -4.48
C SER A 156 4.46 14.44 -5.90
N LEU A 157 5.33 14.71 -6.88
CA LEU A 157 5.16 14.27 -8.26
C LEU A 157 5.06 12.74 -8.35
N ALA A 158 5.96 12.01 -7.70
CA ALA A 158 5.90 10.54 -7.69
C ALA A 158 4.62 9.98 -7.04
N LEU A 159 4.10 10.63 -5.98
CA LEU A 159 2.81 10.25 -5.39
C LEU A 159 1.66 10.45 -6.38
N GLN A 160 1.63 11.60 -7.05
CA GLN A 160 0.62 11.92 -8.06
C GLN A 160 0.63 10.89 -9.19
N GLN A 161 1.82 10.50 -9.67
CA GLN A 161 1.96 9.47 -10.69
C GLN A 161 1.31 8.15 -10.26
N GLU A 162 1.60 7.67 -9.05
CA GLU A 162 1.02 6.44 -8.50
C GLU A 162 -0.52 6.52 -8.41
N GLU A 163 -1.06 7.68 -8.05
CA GLU A 163 -2.51 7.90 -8.02
C GLU A 163 -3.14 7.84 -9.41
N ASP A 164 -2.49 8.43 -10.41
CA ASP A 164 -3.00 8.47 -11.78
C ASP A 164 -2.91 7.08 -12.45
N PHE A 165 -1.84 6.32 -12.19
CA PHE A 165 -1.78 4.89 -12.54
C PHE A 165 -2.90 4.08 -11.85
N ALA A 166 -3.14 4.30 -10.57
CA ALA A 166 -4.21 3.63 -9.84
C ALA A 166 -5.60 3.95 -10.45
N LYS A 167 -5.84 5.19 -10.89
CA LYS A 167 -7.09 5.57 -11.58
C LYS A 167 -7.23 4.83 -12.91
N ALA A 168 -6.17 4.72 -13.70
CA ALA A 168 -6.20 3.98 -14.96
C ALA A 168 -6.50 2.49 -14.77
N HIS A 169 -5.89 1.87 -13.76
CA HIS A 169 -6.19 0.48 -13.38
C HIS A 169 -7.67 0.30 -13.01
N ARG A 170 -8.25 1.23 -12.23
CA ARG A 170 -9.69 1.18 -11.88
C ARG A 170 -10.59 1.30 -13.11
N GLN A 171 -10.25 2.17 -14.05
CA GLN A 171 -11.00 2.30 -15.29
C GLN A 171 -10.94 1.03 -16.14
N LEU A 172 -9.77 0.39 -16.23
CA LEU A 172 -9.61 -0.89 -16.94
C LEU A 172 -10.40 -2.02 -16.28
N ALA A 173 -10.44 -2.07 -14.95
CA ALA A 173 -11.26 -3.02 -14.21
C ALA A 173 -12.77 -2.85 -14.54
N ILE A 174 -13.26 -1.60 -14.56
CA ILE A 174 -14.66 -1.32 -14.94
C ILE A 174 -14.94 -1.76 -16.37
N PHE A 175 -14.03 -1.45 -17.31
CA PHE A 175 -14.14 -1.90 -18.70
C PHE A 175 -14.20 -3.42 -18.80
N GLN A 176 -13.28 -4.13 -18.13
CA GLN A 176 -13.23 -5.59 -18.12
C GLN A 176 -14.53 -6.23 -17.61
N ARG A 177 -15.10 -5.70 -16.53
CA ARG A 177 -16.38 -6.20 -15.98
C ARG A 177 -17.52 -6.03 -16.99
N ASN A 178 -17.64 -4.83 -17.56
CA ASN A 178 -18.68 -4.53 -18.54
C ASN A 178 -18.57 -5.45 -19.77
N GLU A 179 -17.36 -5.63 -20.30
CA GLU A 179 -17.16 -6.50 -21.47
C GLU A 179 -17.39 -7.98 -21.16
N LEU A 180 -17.07 -8.44 -19.94
CA LEU A 180 -17.41 -9.80 -19.53
C LEU A 180 -18.93 -10.01 -19.55
N HIS A 181 -19.69 -9.07 -19.01
CA HIS A 181 -21.15 -9.10 -19.07
C HIS A 181 -21.66 -9.04 -20.52
N ASN A 182 -21.09 -8.16 -21.36
CA ASN A 182 -21.46 -8.04 -22.77
C ASN A 182 -21.25 -9.33 -23.55
N ILE A 183 -20.12 -10.03 -23.29
CA ILE A 183 -19.84 -11.35 -23.88
C ILE A 183 -20.94 -12.33 -23.48
N PHE A 184 -21.27 -12.41 -22.18
CA PHE A 184 -22.35 -13.27 -21.69
C PHE A 184 -23.68 -12.99 -22.37
N PHE A 185 -24.17 -11.74 -22.32
CA PHE A 185 -25.45 -11.36 -22.91
C PHE A 185 -25.50 -11.61 -24.42
N THR A 186 -24.41 -11.30 -25.14
CA THR A 186 -24.32 -11.52 -26.59
C THR A 186 -24.45 -13.01 -26.93
N GLN A 187 -23.78 -13.88 -26.18
CA GLN A 187 -23.86 -15.32 -26.42
C GLN A 187 -25.24 -15.89 -26.12
N ILE A 188 -25.89 -15.45 -25.03
CA ILE A 188 -27.26 -15.89 -24.70
C ILE A 188 -28.25 -15.42 -25.78
N LYS A 189 -28.13 -14.16 -26.20
CA LYS A 189 -28.95 -13.61 -27.30
C LYS A 189 -28.77 -14.41 -28.59
N SER A 190 -27.53 -14.77 -28.93
CA SER A 190 -27.23 -15.61 -30.09
C SER A 190 -27.88 -17.00 -29.99
N ALA A 191 -27.81 -17.64 -28.82
CA ALA A 191 -28.41 -18.96 -28.60
C ALA A 191 -29.94 -18.94 -28.75
N ILE A 192 -30.60 -17.87 -28.31
CA ILE A 192 -32.04 -17.67 -28.53
C ILE A 192 -32.35 -17.53 -30.02
N PHE A 193 -31.61 -16.69 -30.75
CA PHE A 193 -31.82 -16.48 -32.18
C PHE A 193 -31.60 -17.74 -33.02
N GLN A 194 -30.67 -18.59 -32.60
CA GLN A 194 -30.40 -19.87 -33.25
C GLN A 194 -31.42 -20.96 -32.86
N GLY A 195 -32.37 -20.66 -31.98
CA GLY A 195 -33.38 -21.61 -31.48
C GLY A 195 -32.81 -22.67 -30.53
N GLU A 196 -31.59 -22.48 -30.05
CA GLU A 196 -30.86 -23.46 -29.24
C GLU A 196 -31.18 -23.31 -27.74
N LEU A 197 -31.68 -22.14 -27.34
CA LEU A 197 -32.12 -21.83 -25.99
C LEU A 197 -33.51 -21.19 -26.04
N LYS A 198 -34.45 -21.74 -25.27
CA LYS A 198 -35.81 -21.18 -25.17
C LYS A 198 -35.78 -19.83 -24.44
N PRO A 199 -36.60 -18.83 -24.84
CA PRO A 199 -36.64 -17.52 -24.20
C PRO A 199 -36.93 -17.58 -22.69
N GLU A 200 -37.76 -18.51 -22.25
CA GLU A 200 -38.12 -18.68 -20.83
C GLU A 200 -36.91 -19.16 -20.02
N ALA A 201 -36.18 -20.16 -20.54
CA ALA A 201 -34.95 -20.66 -19.91
C ALA A 201 -33.84 -19.59 -19.91
N ALA A 202 -33.74 -18.80 -20.99
CA ALA A 202 -32.82 -17.68 -21.04
C ALA A 202 -33.16 -16.60 -19.99
N LYS A 203 -34.43 -16.30 -19.77
CA LYS A 203 -34.85 -15.34 -18.74
C LYS A 203 -34.45 -15.81 -17.34
N MET A 204 -34.69 -17.08 -17.01
CA MET A 204 -34.26 -17.66 -15.74
C MET A 204 -32.74 -17.58 -15.58
N LEU A 205 -31.99 -17.99 -16.60
CA LEU A 205 -30.52 -17.91 -16.61
C LEU A 205 -30.01 -16.49 -16.35
N LEU A 206 -30.58 -15.47 -17.02
CA LEU A 206 -30.14 -14.08 -16.85
C LEU A 206 -30.47 -13.55 -15.46
N GLN A 207 -31.56 -13.99 -14.85
CA GLN A 207 -31.91 -13.66 -13.47
C GLN A 207 -30.94 -14.32 -12.49
N ASP A 208 -30.69 -15.62 -12.62
CA ASP A 208 -29.72 -16.34 -11.79
C ASP A 208 -28.33 -15.71 -11.89
N TYR A 209 -27.92 -15.32 -13.10
CA TYR A 209 -26.66 -14.63 -13.32
C TYR A 209 -26.61 -13.28 -12.60
N ALA A 210 -27.66 -12.46 -12.69
CA ALA A 210 -27.73 -11.17 -12.01
C ALA A 210 -27.68 -11.33 -10.49
N ASP A 211 -28.46 -12.26 -9.92
CA ASP A 211 -28.51 -12.52 -8.49
C ASP A 211 -27.16 -13.01 -7.95
N ILE A 212 -26.44 -13.84 -8.72
CA ILE A 212 -25.09 -14.30 -8.33
C ILE A 212 -24.08 -13.16 -8.47
N GLN A 213 -24.16 -12.32 -9.51
CA GLN A 213 -23.26 -11.18 -9.68
C GLN A 213 -23.45 -10.12 -8.59
N GLU A 214 -24.67 -9.91 -8.10
CA GLU A 214 -24.94 -9.04 -6.95
C GLU A 214 -24.23 -9.55 -5.69
N LYS A 215 -24.41 -10.84 -5.36
CA LYS A 215 -23.71 -11.49 -4.24
C LYS A 215 -22.20 -11.46 -4.39
N LEU A 216 -21.71 -11.58 -5.63
CA LEU A 216 -20.29 -11.46 -5.92
C LEU A 216 -19.79 -10.05 -5.60
N GLU A 217 -20.55 -9.01 -5.95
CA GLU A 217 -20.16 -7.63 -5.65
C GLU A 217 -20.17 -7.34 -4.15
N GLU A 218 -21.17 -7.83 -3.41
CA GLU A 218 -21.19 -7.75 -1.94
C GLU A 218 -19.94 -8.41 -1.31
N LEU A 219 -19.55 -9.58 -1.84
CA LEU A 219 -18.35 -10.28 -1.40
C LEU A 219 -17.07 -9.49 -1.71
N MET A 220 -17.01 -8.86 -2.88
CA MET A 220 -15.86 -8.03 -3.28
C MET A 220 -15.75 -6.77 -2.43
N ASP A 221 -16.88 -6.13 -2.11
CA ASP A 221 -16.93 -4.99 -1.19
C ASP A 221 -16.45 -5.38 0.20
N PHE A 222 -16.89 -6.52 0.71
CA PHE A 222 -16.41 -7.07 1.98
C PHE A 222 -14.89 -7.29 1.97
N PHE A 223 -14.34 -7.88 0.90
CA PHE A 223 -12.90 -8.09 0.77
C PHE A 223 -12.13 -6.76 0.66
N GLN A 224 -12.66 -5.79 -0.09
CA GLN A 224 -12.04 -4.48 -0.23
C GLN A 224 -12.04 -3.71 1.10
N ALA A 225 -13.14 -3.77 1.86
CA ALA A 225 -13.26 -3.17 3.18
C ALA A 225 -12.33 -3.85 4.19
N SER A 226 -12.30 -5.17 4.23
CA SER A 226 -11.40 -5.97 5.09
C SER A 226 -9.94 -5.64 4.83
N LYS A 227 -9.57 -5.56 3.54
CA LYS A 227 -8.22 -5.14 3.12
C LYS A 227 -7.88 -3.75 3.65
N ARG A 228 -8.75 -2.75 3.40
CA ARG A 228 -8.53 -1.37 3.85
C ARG A 228 -8.37 -1.30 5.37
N TYR A 229 -9.19 -2.03 6.12
CA TYR A 229 -9.10 -2.10 7.58
C TYR A 229 -7.74 -2.64 8.05
N HIS A 230 -7.31 -3.79 7.54
CA HIS A 230 -6.05 -4.41 7.97
C HIS A 230 -4.82 -3.61 7.56
N LEU A 231 -4.83 -3.03 6.35
CA LEU A 231 -3.76 -2.16 5.90
C LEU A 231 -3.71 -0.89 6.72
N SER A 232 -4.83 -0.19 6.92
CA SER A 232 -4.91 1.02 7.74
C SER A 232 -4.40 0.76 9.17
N LYS A 233 -4.76 -0.37 9.79
CA LYS A 233 -4.23 -0.76 11.10
C LYS A 233 -2.70 -0.94 11.11
N ARG A 234 -2.15 -1.59 10.08
CA ARG A 234 -0.69 -1.76 9.91
C ARG A 234 0.01 -0.43 9.65
N PHE A 235 -0.60 0.45 8.85
CA PHE A 235 -0.09 1.78 8.58
C PHE A 235 -0.08 2.66 9.82
N GLY A 236 -1.16 2.68 10.60
CA GLY A 236 -1.20 3.40 11.87
C GLY A 236 -0.11 2.93 12.85
N HIS A 237 0.18 1.63 12.89
CA HIS A 237 1.30 1.13 13.71
C HIS A 237 2.67 1.58 13.20
N ARG A 238 2.89 1.55 11.87
CA ARG A 238 4.15 2.02 11.25
C ARG A 238 4.35 3.52 11.45
N GLU A 239 3.29 4.30 11.31
CA GLU A 239 3.31 5.75 11.54
C GLU A 239 3.67 6.05 13.00
N TYR A 240 3.04 5.37 13.95
CA TYR A 240 3.39 5.46 15.37
C TYR A 240 4.86 5.13 15.64
N LEU A 241 5.39 4.06 15.05
CA LEU A 241 6.80 3.70 15.18
C LEU A 241 7.73 4.79 14.62
N VAL A 242 7.41 5.34 13.45
CA VAL A 242 8.17 6.43 12.84
C VAL A 242 8.17 7.67 13.74
N GLN A 243 7.02 8.07 14.28
CA GLN A 243 6.90 9.19 15.20
C GLN A 243 7.72 8.97 16.49
N ASN A 244 7.70 7.75 17.04
CA ASN A 244 8.53 7.40 18.19
C ASN A 244 10.03 7.47 17.89
N MET A 245 10.46 6.98 16.72
CA MET A 245 11.85 7.05 16.30
C MET A 245 12.30 8.51 16.14
N GLN A 246 11.49 9.35 15.51
CA GLN A 246 11.76 10.78 15.32
C GLN A 246 11.83 11.55 16.64
N SER A 247 10.92 11.27 17.58
CA SER A 247 10.95 11.93 18.90
C SER A 247 12.18 11.51 19.71
N SER A 248 12.57 10.23 19.65
CA SER A 248 13.80 9.74 20.28
C SER A 248 15.06 10.36 19.64
N GLU A 249 15.11 10.46 18.31
CA GLU A 249 16.19 11.12 17.58
C GLU A 249 16.31 12.60 17.97
N THR A 250 15.20 13.32 17.99
CA THR A 250 15.15 14.73 18.44
C THR A 250 15.66 14.88 19.87
N ARG A 251 15.28 13.95 20.77
CA ARG A 251 15.75 13.94 22.17
C ARG A 251 17.24 13.70 22.26
N VAL A 252 17.78 12.73 21.53
CA VAL A 252 19.23 12.44 21.49
C VAL A 252 20.00 13.64 20.94
N GLN A 253 19.51 14.25 19.86
CA GLN A 253 20.11 15.44 19.29
C GLN A 253 20.14 16.61 20.29
N GLY A 254 19.06 16.82 21.04
CA GLY A 254 19.00 17.82 22.11
C GLY A 254 20.02 17.58 23.22
N LEU A 255 20.21 16.34 23.66
CA LEU A 255 21.22 15.98 24.66
C LEU A 255 22.64 16.21 24.15
N LEU A 256 22.92 15.84 22.90
CA LEU A 256 24.24 16.07 22.28
C LEU A 256 24.56 17.56 22.19
N SER A 257 23.62 18.38 21.73
CA SER A 257 23.80 19.83 21.68
C SER A 257 24.01 20.45 23.06
N ALA A 258 23.32 19.95 24.09
CA ALA A 258 23.52 20.42 25.47
C ALA A 258 24.91 20.03 26.01
N ALA A 259 25.37 18.80 25.73
CA ALA A 259 26.71 18.35 26.10
C ALA A 259 27.80 19.16 25.40
N ASP A 260 27.64 19.43 24.11
CA ASP A 260 28.56 20.26 23.32
C ASP A 260 28.65 21.69 23.87
N ALA A 261 27.52 22.30 24.23
CA ALA A 261 27.49 23.61 24.86
C ALA A 261 28.21 23.61 26.23
N GLN A 262 28.01 22.58 27.05
CA GLN A 262 28.69 22.45 28.34
C GLN A 262 30.21 22.26 28.17
N LEU A 263 30.64 21.44 27.21
CA LEU A 263 32.05 21.24 26.89
C LEU A 263 32.69 22.54 26.39
N THR A 264 32.00 23.28 25.53
CA THR A 264 32.46 24.58 25.03
C THR A 264 32.64 25.59 26.17
N LEU A 265 31.67 25.69 27.08
CA LEU A 265 31.76 26.55 28.26
C LEU A 265 32.91 26.15 29.19
N PHE A 266 33.12 24.84 29.37
CA PHE A 266 34.23 24.33 30.18
C PHE A 266 35.59 24.68 29.56
N ILE A 267 35.74 24.51 28.25
CA ILE A 267 36.94 24.88 27.49
C ILE A 267 37.20 26.39 27.63
N GLN A 268 36.19 27.23 27.40
CA GLN A 268 36.32 28.70 27.53
C GLN A 268 36.70 29.13 28.96
N LYS A 269 36.08 28.53 29.98
CA LYS A 269 36.42 28.80 31.38
C LYS A 269 37.86 28.40 31.69
N HIS A 270 38.31 27.25 31.17
CA HIS A 270 39.68 26.80 31.35
C HIS A 270 40.69 27.70 30.61
N GLU A 271 40.40 28.12 29.38
CA GLU A 271 41.23 29.07 28.63
C GLU A 271 41.31 30.43 29.33
N SER A 272 40.18 30.95 29.82
CA SER A 272 40.14 32.20 30.58
C SER A 272 40.91 32.13 31.90
N HIS A 273 40.83 30.99 32.60
CA HIS A 273 41.62 30.73 33.81
C HIS A 273 43.12 30.58 33.49
N THR A 274 43.46 29.95 32.36
CA THR A 274 44.85 29.80 31.90
C THR A 274 45.45 31.17 31.56
N ILE A 275 44.69 32.05 30.89
CA ILE A 275 45.10 33.43 30.57
C ILE A 275 45.27 34.27 31.84
N ALA A 276 44.35 34.14 32.82
CA ALA A 276 44.45 34.81 34.11
C ALA A 276 45.69 34.33 34.91
N CYS A 277 45.97 33.02 34.91
CA CYS A 277 47.16 32.46 35.56
C CYS A 277 48.48 32.85 34.85
N THR A 278 48.46 33.09 33.53
CA THR A 278 49.65 33.62 32.81
C THR A 278 49.90 35.10 33.07
N LEU A 279 48.88 35.89 33.41
CA LEU A 279 49.04 37.29 33.80
C LEU A 279 49.50 37.46 35.26
N GLU A 280 49.23 36.48 36.13
CA GLU A 280 49.68 36.49 37.53
C GLU A 280 51.01 35.74 37.77
N SER A 281 51.51 34.96 36.81
CA SER A 281 52.70 34.11 36.98
C SER A 281 53.90 34.53 36.10
N ASP A 282 54.28 35.80 36.21
CA ASP A 282 55.68 36.21 35.97
C ASP A 282 56.59 35.89 37.18
N LYS A 283 56.10 35.17 38.19
CA LYS A 283 56.90 34.69 39.32
C LYS A 283 56.49 33.27 39.72
N TYR A 284 57.37 32.32 39.40
CA TYR A 284 57.45 30.93 39.86
C TYR A 284 56.53 29.88 39.20
N GLY A 285 57.09 29.19 38.20
CA GLY A 285 57.14 27.71 38.17
C GLY A 285 55.82 26.93 38.10
N VAL A 286 54.89 27.31 37.20
CA VAL A 286 53.59 26.62 37.05
C VAL A 286 53.65 25.38 36.13
N ASN A 287 54.73 25.21 35.36
CA ASN A 287 54.79 24.20 34.29
C ASN A 287 54.82 22.74 34.78
N THR A 288 55.27 22.46 36.01
CA THR A 288 55.40 21.09 36.53
C THR A 288 54.16 20.56 37.27
N ARG A 289 53.30 21.44 37.83
CA ARG A 289 52.05 21.01 38.51
C ARG A 289 50.89 20.71 37.57
N LEU A 290 50.87 21.31 36.37
CA LEU A 290 49.83 21.09 35.35
C LEU A 290 50.17 19.98 34.36
N GLN A 291 51.42 19.54 34.30
CA GLN A 291 51.86 18.46 33.42
C GLN A 291 51.24 17.11 33.81
N LYS A 292 51.21 16.77 35.12
CA LYS A 292 50.60 15.52 35.62
C LYS A 292 49.09 15.40 35.32
N PRO A 293 48.24 16.39 35.62
CA PRO A 293 46.83 16.34 35.23
C PRO A 293 46.63 16.35 33.72
N ARG A 294 47.44 17.09 32.96
CA ARG A 294 47.36 17.14 31.50
C ARG A 294 47.76 15.81 30.86
N ASP A 295 48.79 15.15 31.36
CA ASP A 295 49.21 13.84 30.90
C ASP A 295 48.20 12.76 31.34
N ALA A 296 47.59 12.89 32.52
CA ALA A 296 46.48 12.04 32.95
C ALA A 296 45.22 12.24 32.09
N LEU A 297 44.83 13.49 31.77
CA LEU A 297 43.72 13.80 30.87
C LEU A 297 44.02 13.38 29.44
N ARG A 298 45.27 13.50 28.98
CA ARG A 298 45.71 13.00 27.68
C ARG A 298 45.62 11.48 27.64
N VAL A 299 46.07 10.77 28.67
CA VAL A 299 45.91 9.32 28.79
C VAL A 299 44.44 8.92 28.84
N VAL A 300 43.59 9.64 29.59
CA VAL A 300 42.13 9.40 29.65
C VAL A 300 41.46 9.68 28.31
N LEU A 301 41.75 10.81 27.66
CA LEU A 301 41.26 11.12 26.31
C LEU A 301 41.79 10.10 25.29
N SER A 302 43.03 9.64 25.43
CA SER A 302 43.59 8.60 24.55
C SER A 302 42.91 7.26 24.74
N SER A 303 42.60 6.87 25.99
CA SER A 303 41.86 5.64 26.31
C SER A 303 40.36 5.75 25.99
N THR A 304 39.79 6.97 25.98
CA THR A 304 38.37 7.22 25.62
C THR A 304 38.20 7.38 24.10
N LEU A 305 39.21 7.92 23.40
CA LEU A 305 39.31 7.97 21.94
C LEU A 305 39.79 6.63 21.34
N GLN A 306 40.29 5.71 22.18
CA GLN A 306 40.48 4.29 21.84
C GLN A 306 39.18 3.48 21.85
N PHE A 307 38.01 4.13 21.78
CA PHE A 307 36.74 3.44 21.56
C PHE A 307 36.29 3.47 20.08
N PRO A 308 36.89 2.64 19.20
CA PRO A 308 36.13 1.98 18.14
C PRO A 308 34.99 1.14 18.72
N ALA A 309 35.05 0.77 20.01
CA ALA A 309 34.04 -0.08 20.64
C ALA A 309 32.62 0.53 20.67
N HIS A 310 32.41 1.85 20.66
CA HIS A 310 31.03 2.37 20.52
C HIS A 310 30.52 2.27 19.07
N PHE A 311 31.38 2.46 18.07
CA PHE A 311 31.02 2.23 16.67
C PHE A 311 30.85 0.74 16.36
N PHE A 312 31.71 -0.12 16.92
CA PHE A 312 31.58 -1.57 16.85
C PHE A 312 30.35 -2.06 17.60
N VAL A 313 30.11 -1.66 18.85
CA VAL A 313 28.89 -2.02 19.60
C VAL A 313 27.64 -1.48 18.92
N ARG A 314 27.67 -0.27 18.34
CA ARG A 314 26.55 0.25 17.53
C ARG A 314 26.34 -0.53 16.24
N ALA A 315 27.41 -0.91 15.54
CA ALA A 315 27.33 -1.76 14.35
C ALA A 315 26.84 -3.17 14.70
N GLU A 316 27.28 -3.73 15.82
CA GLU A 316 26.89 -5.04 16.31
C GLU A 316 25.43 -5.05 16.80
N LEU A 317 25.00 -4.01 17.51
CA LEU A 317 23.60 -3.81 17.91
C LEU A 317 22.70 -3.59 16.70
N LEU A 318 23.15 -2.84 15.68
CA LEU A 318 22.42 -2.70 14.41
C LEU A 318 22.36 -4.03 13.66
N ARG A 319 23.45 -4.81 13.66
CA ARG A 319 23.50 -6.15 13.05
C ARG A 319 22.57 -7.14 13.77
N GLU A 320 22.60 -7.19 15.10
CA GLU A 320 21.67 -7.97 15.91
C GLU A 320 20.22 -7.51 15.69
N ARG A 321 19.99 -6.20 15.55
CA ARG A 321 18.64 -5.68 15.31
C ARG A 321 18.12 -6.06 13.92
N VAL A 322 18.98 -6.01 12.90
CA VAL A 322 18.66 -6.47 11.54
C VAL A 322 18.38 -7.97 11.55
N GLN A 323 19.23 -8.79 12.19
CA GLN A 323 18.99 -10.24 12.31
C GLN A 323 17.72 -10.57 13.09
N GLN A 324 17.39 -9.83 14.14
CA GLN A 324 16.13 -9.97 14.87
C GLN A 324 14.93 -9.62 13.98
N LEU A 325 15.03 -8.55 13.19
CA LEU A 325 13.97 -8.14 12.27
C LEU A 325 13.79 -9.15 11.13
N GLU A 326 14.87 -9.67 10.56
CA GLU A 326 14.84 -10.73 9.54
C GLU A 326 14.26 -12.03 10.11
N ALA A 327 14.63 -12.42 11.34
CA ALA A 327 14.05 -13.59 12.01
C ALA A 327 12.58 -13.39 12.40
N GLN A 328 12.16 -12.15 12.65
CA GLN A 328 10.76 -11.81 12.90
C GLN A 328 9.97 -11.81 11.59
N GLU A 329 10.53 -11.27 10.51
CA GLU A 329 9.95 -11.30 9.17
C GLU A 329 9.81 -12.73 8.65
N ALA A 330 10.81 -13.59 8.84
CA ALA A 330 10.74 -15.00 8.50
C ALA A 330 9.63 -15.73 9.29
N ARG A 331 9.53 -15.51 10.61
CA ARG A 331 8.45 -16.07 11.43
C ARG A 331 7.06 -15.53 11.04
N PHE A 332 6.99 -14.28 10.60
CA PHE A 332 5.77 -13.70 10.06
C PHE A 332 5.42 -14.29 8.69
N ALA A 333 6.39 -14.51 7.81
CA ALA A 333 6.20 -15.16 6.53
C ALA A 333 5.71 -16.60 6.71
N GLU A 334 6.31 -17.36 7.64
CA GLU A 334 5.84 -18.70 8.03
C GLU A 334 4.41 -18.67 8.59
N SER A 335 4.09 -17.75 9.50
CA SER A 335 2.73 -17.59 10.03
C SER A 335 1.72 -17.18 8.95
N LEU A 336 2.13 -16.33 8.00
CA LEU A 336 1.30 -15.90 6.87
C LEU A 336 1.03 -17.07 5.93
N VAL A 337 2.06 -17.85 5.57
CA VAL A 337 1.93 -19.05 4.75
C VAL A 337 1.05 -20.09 5.45
N SER A 338 1.26 -20.32 6.74
CA SER A 338 0.41 -21.21 7.55
C SER A 338 -1.04 -20.75 7.58
N LEU A 339 -1.30 -19.44 7.72
CA LEU A 339 -2.65 -18.88 7.72
C LEU A 339 -3.32 -19.00 6.34
N GLN A 340 -2.58 -18.74 5.27
CA GLN A 340 -3.09 -18.91 3.90
C GLN A 340 -3.38 -20.38 3.59
N PHE A 341 -2.51 -21.29 4.03
CA PHE A 341 -2.74 -22.73 3.89
C PHE A 341 -3.96 -23.18 4.70
N GLN A 342 -4.13 -22.69 5.92
CA GLN A 342 -5.32 -22.98 6.74
C GLN A 342 -6.61 -22.42 6.11
N LYS A 343 -6.55 -21.22 5.51
CA LYS A 343 -7.67 -20.63 4.78
C LYS A 343 -8.02 -21.45 3.54
N ALA A 344 -7.02 -21.85 2.74
CA ALA A 344 -7.20 -22.71 1.57
C ALA A 344 -7.77 -24.08 1.97
N ALA A 345 -7.28 -24.68 3.05
CA ALA A 345 -7.79 -25.95 3.56
C ALA A 345 -9.25 -25.85 4.00
N ARG A 346 -9.63 -24.77 4.71
CA ARG A 346 -11.03 -24.50 5.10
C ARG A 346 -11.93 -24.28 3.89
N MET A 347 -11.48 -23.50 2.91
CA MET A 347 -12.22 -23.31 1.66
C MET A 347 -12.43 -24.63 0.92
N ALA A 348 -11.39 -25.48 0.85
CA ALA A 348 -11.49 -26.81 0.23
C ALA A 348 -12.47 -27.73 0.98
N THR A 349 -12.49 -27.71 2.32
CA THR A 349 -13.44 -28.50 3.12
C THR A 349 -14.87 -28.01 2.96
N THR A 350 -15.08 -26.70 2.94
CA THR A 350 -16.39 -26.11 2.66
C THR A 350 -16.86 -26.48 1.26
N LEU A 351 -15.99 -26.38 0.25
CA LEU A 351 -16.32 -26.76 -1.12
C LEU A 351 -16.70 -28.24 -1.20
N TRP A 352 -15.92 -29.12 -0.56
CA TRP A 352 -16.20 -30.55 -0.50
C TRP A 352 -17.54 -30.86 0.18
N ALA A 353 -17.87 -30.17 1.28
CA ALA A 353 -19.16 -30.33 1.96
C ALA A 353 -20.33 -29.87 1.07
N TYR A 354 -20.19 -28.76 0.35
CA TYR A 354 -21.20 -28.32 -0.62
C TYR A 354 -21.35 -29.31 -1.77
N THR A 355 -20.24 -29.86 -2.30
CA THR A 355 -20.29 -30.90 -3.33
C THR A 355 -21.00 -32.16 -2.83
N ALA A 356 -20.70 -32.62 -1.62
CA ALA A 356 -21.36 -33.78 -1.02
C ALA A 356 -22.86 -33.54 -0.80
N LEU A 357 -23.26 -32.34 -0.34
CA LEU A 357 -24.66 -31.96 -0.18
C LEU A 357 -25.41 -31.96 -1.51
N LEU A 358 -24.81 -31.41 -2.57
CA LEU A 358 -25.39 -31.42 -3.91
C LEU A 358 -25.53 -32.85 -4.45
N SER A 359 -24.51 -33.70 -4.27
CA SER A 359 -24.61 -35.11 -4.67
C SER A 359 -25.69 -35.87 -3.90
N ILE A 360 -25.88 -35.59 -2.61
CA ILE A 360 -26.96 -36.17 -1.81
C ILE A 360 -28.32 -35.65 -2.27
N GLN A 361 -28.42 -34.36 -2.61
CA GLN A 361 -29.64 -33.76 -3.14
C GLN A 361 -30.02 -34.39 -4.48
N ASP A 362 -29.05 -34.59 -5.37
CA ASP A 362 -29.25 -35.25 -6.67
C ASP A 362 -29.70 -36.70 -6.50
N LEU A 363 -29.02 -37.47 -5.62
CA LEU A 363 -29.40 -38.86 -5.31
C LEU A 363 -30.79 -38.97 -4.68
N LEU A 364 -31.16 -38.03 -3.79
CA LEU A 364 -32.51 -37.97 -3.22
C LEU A 364 -33.56 -37.63 -4.28
N LEU A 365 -33.26 -36.71 -5.20
CA LEU A 365 -34.15 -36.39 -6.31
C LEU A 365 -34.33 -37.59 -7.25
N GLU A 366 -33.25 -38.32 -7.54
CA GLU A 366 -33.26 -39.53 -8.37
C GLU A 366 -34.10 -40.63 -7.71
N GLU A 367 -33.86 -40.96 -6.44
CA GLU A 367 -34.67 -41.93 -5.68
C GLU A 367 -36.15 -41.52 -5.52
N LEU A 368 -36.44 -40.24 -5.26
CA LEU A 368 -37.82 -39.75 -5.18
C LEU A 368 -38.52 -39.78 -6.55
N SER A 369 -37.76 -39.72 -7.64
CA SER A 369 -38.28 -39.84 -9.02
C SER A 369 -38.50 -41.31 -9.41
N GLU A 370 -37.60 -42.22 -9.04
CA GLU A 370 -37.69 -43.66 -9.32
C GLU A 370 -38.74 -44.35 -8.44
N SER A 371 -38.94 -43.88 -7.20
CA SER A 371 -39.97 -44.39 -6.29
C SER A 371 -41.39 -43.88 -6.59
N GLU A 372 -41.57 -43.07 -7.64
CA GLU A 372 -42.82 -42.38 -7.99
C GLU A 372 -43.42 -41.53 -6.83
N THR A 373 -42.64 -41.21 -5.80
CA THR A 373 -43.11 -40.44 -4.64
C THR A 373 -43.24 -38.95 -4.95
N LEU A 374 -42.49 -38.44 -5.93
CA LEU A 374 -42.69 -37.13 -6.57
C LEU A 374 -43.90 -37.12 -7.52
N THR A 375 -45.08 -37.48 -7.00
CA THR A 375 -46.33 -37.24 -7.73
C THR A 375 -46.66 -35.75 -7.74
N LYS A 376 -47.30 -35.30 -8.82
CA LYS A 376 -47.76 -33.91 -8.99
C LYS A 376 -48.55 -33.38 -7.77
N LEU A 377 -49.30 -34.27 -7.11
CA LEU A 377 -50.09 -34.00 -5.91
C LEU A 377 -49.23 -33.70 -4.67
N ALA A 378 -48.10 -34.40 -4.50
CA ALA A 378 -47.17 -34.18 -3.39
C ALA A 378 -46.42 -32.85 -3.53
N CYS A 379 -46.05 -32.47 -4.77
CA CYS A 379 -45.45 -31.16 -5.06
C CYS A 379 -46.43 -30.01 -4.82
N GLU A 380 -47.70 -30.17 -5.18
CA GLU A 380 -48.75 -29.18 -4.92
C GLU A 380 -49.02 -29.00 -3.42
N GLN A 381 -48.94 -30.06 -2.60
CA GLN A 381 -49.08 -29.95 -1.14
C GLN A 381 -47.92 -29.23 -0.46
N ILE A 382 -46.67 -29.49 -0.88
CA ILE A 382 -45.47 -28.82 -0.31
C ILE A 382 -45.43 -27.34 -0.70
N LEU A 383 -45.74 -27.01 -1.96
CA LEU A 383 -45.84 -25.63 -2.41
C LEU A 383 -47.00 -24.89 -1.73
N GLY A 384 -48.12 -25.59 -1.45
CA GLY A 384 -49.25 -25.07 -0.70
C GLY A 384 -48.94 -24.78 0.77
N SER A 385 -48.09 -25.60 1.44
CA SER A 385 -47.71 -25.41 2.83
C SER A 385 -46.66 -24.31 3.07
N HIS A 386 -46.02 -23.82 2.00
CA HIS A 386 -44.99 -22.77 2.05
C HIS A 386 -45.39 -21.47 1.34
N SER A 387 -46.69 -21.29 1.01
CA SER A 387 -47.20 -20.00 0.55
C SER A 387 -46.98 -18.92 1.63
N PRO A 388 -46.31 -17.80 1.34
CA PRO A 388 -46.14 -16.72 2.30
C PRO A 388 -47.50 -16.10 2.61
N VAL A 389 -47.96 -16.28 3.85
CA VAL A 389 -49.15 -15.59 4.38
C VAL A 389 -48.99 -14.10 4.12
N THR A 390 -49.87 -13.56 3.29
CA THR A 390 -49.97 -12.16 2.92
C THR A 390 -49.98 -11.29 4.17
N PHE A 391 -48.93 -10.49 4.31
CA PHE A 391 -48.73 -9.47 5.33
C PHE A 391 -49.66 -8.28 5.07
N MET A 392 -50.96 -8.49 5.23
CA MET A 392 -51.98 -7.45 5.17
C MET A 392 -53.03 -7.76 6.25
N ASP A 393 -52.70 -7.45 7.50
CA ASP A 393 -53.66 -7.01 8.51
C ASP A 393 -52.91 -6.60 9.79
N TYR A 394 -52.70 -5.30 9.94
CA TYR A 394 -52.56 -4.67 11.26
C TYR A 394 -53.48 -3.45 11.30
N PRO A 395 -54.41 -3.35 12.28
CA PRO A 395 -55.25 -2.18 12.44
C PRO A 395 -54.46 -1.03 13.08
N ARG A 396 -54.92 0.20 12.79
CA ARG A 396 -54.38 1.47 13.29
C ARG A 396 -54.27 1.57 14.80
#